data_AF-A0A672PW36-F1
#
_entry.id   AF-A0A672PW36-F1
#
_cell.length_a   1.000
_cell.length_b   1.000
_cell.length_c   1.000
_cell.angle_alpha   90.00
_cell.angle_beta   90.00
_cell.angle_gamma   90.00
#
_symmetry.space_group_name_H-M   'P 1'
#
loop_
_entity.id
_entity.type
_entity.pdbx_description
1 polymer ?
#
loop_
_entity_poly.entity_id
_entity_poly.type
_entity_poly.pdbx_seq_one_letter_code
_entity_poly.pdbx_strand_id
1 'polypeptide(L)'
;MSSSCRRPEHMAPPEVFYNEQEAKKYSQNSRMIEIQTQMSERAVELLSLPEDQPCYLLDVGCGSGLSGDYLSEAGHYWVGVDISTAMLGE
;
A
#
# COMPACT_ATOMS: atom_id res chain seq x y z
N MET A 1 -0.93 0.16 31.18
CA MET A 1 -0.81 -0.28 29.77
C MET A 1 -0.50 0.95 28.96
N SER A 2 0.77 1.19 28.61
CA SER A 2 1.12 2.34 27.78
C SER A 2 0.64 2.08 26.36
N SER A 3 -0.32 2.89 25.91
CA SER A 3 -0.67 2.98 24.50
C SER A 3 0.58 3.36 23.74
N SER A 4 1.11 2.44 22.94
CA SER A 4 2.26 2.70 22.07
C SER A 4 1.91 3.85 21.14
N CYS A 5 2.59 4.99 21.30
CA CYS A 5 2.50 6.19 20.45
C CYS A 5 3.08 5.97 19.04
N ARG A 6 3.07 4.73 18.54
CA ARG A 6 3.70 4.31 17.27
C ARG A 6 2.69 4.05 16.16
N ARG A 7 1.41 4.07 16.49
CA ARG A 7 0.35 3.78 15.54
C ARG A 7 -0.18 5.08 14.94
N PRO A 8 -0.13 5.28 13.61
CA PRO A 8 -0.58 6.51 12.96
C PRO A 8 -1.97 6.98 13.42
N GLU A 9 -2.90 6.04 13.63
CA GLU A 9 -4.27 6.31 14.07
C GLU A 9 -4.37 6.90 15.49
N HIS A 10 -3.30 6.83 16.29
CA HIS A 10 -3.24 7.43 17.62
C HIS A 10 -2.52 8.78 17.66
N MET A 11 -1.91 9.22 16.55
CA MET A 11 -1.07 10.42 16.51
C MET A 11 -1.84 11.63 16.00
N ALA A 12 -2.55 11.50 14.88
CA ALA A 12 -3.33 12.57 14.28
C ALA A 12 -4.34 11.98 13.27
N PRO A 13 -5.35 12.75 12.84
CA PRO A 13 -6.20 12.35 11.73
C PRO A 13 -5.36 11.97 10.48
N PRO A 14 -5.84 11.03 9.64
CA PRO A 14 -5.11 10.57 8.47
C PRO A 14 -4.63 11.71 7.56
N GLU A 15 -5.40 12.79 7.44
CA GLU A 15 -5.06 13.95 6.61
C GLU A 15 -3.80 14.70 7.10
N VAL A 16 -3.48 14.59 8.39
CA VAL A 16 -2.32 15.24 9.01
C VAL A 16 -1.08 14.34 8.94
N PHE A 17 -1.28 13.02 9.05
CA PHE A 17 -0.19 12.04 9.04
C PHE A 17 0.29 11.71 7.63
N TYR A 18 -0.61 11.58 6.66
CA TYR A 18 -0.29 11.28 5.27
C TYR A 18 -0.21 12.56 4.42
N ASN A 19 0.74 13.42 4.78
CA ASN A 19 1.11 14.58 3.98
C ASN A 19 2.18 14.21 2.93
N GLU A 20 2.45 15.12 1.98
CA GLU A 20 3.43 14.89 0.90
C GLU A 20 4.83 14.47 1.39
N GLN A 21 5.26 14.93 2.57
CA GLN A 21 6.58 14.59 3.10
C GLN A 21 6.63 13.13 3.58
N GLU A 22 5.58 12.67 4.25
CA GLU A 22 5.47 11.27 4.65
C GLU A 22 5.27 10.38 3.42
N ALA A 23 4.44 10.79 2.44
CA ALA A 23 4.28 10.06 1.18
C ALA A 23 5.61 9.83 0.43
N LYS A 24 6.48 10.84 0.39
CA LYS A 24 7.84 10.72 -0.20
C LYS A 24 8.72 9.74 0.56
N LYS A 25 8.56 9.59 1.88
CA LYS A 25 9.29 8.57 2.64
C LYS A 25 8.82 7.16 2.28
N TYR A 26 7.55 6.98 1.93
CA TYR A 26 7.03 5.68 1.48
C TYR A 26 7.63 5.26 0.14
N SER A 27 7.82 6.19 -0.79
CA SER A 27 8.42 5.90 -2.11
C SER A 27 9.95 5.83 -2.12
N GLN A 28 10.64 6.37 -1.10
CA GLN A 28 12.12 6.45 -1.08
C GLN A 28 12.79 5.58 -0.02
N ASN A 29 12.05 5.03 0.94
CA ASN A 29 12.60 4.20 2.00
C ASN A 29 12.66 2.73 1.55
N SER A 30 13.85 2.26 1.17
CA SER A 30 14.09 0.90 0.69
C SER A 30 13.57 -0.20 1.61
N ARG A 31 13.68 -0.02 2.93
CA ARG A 31 13.15 -0.97 3.92
C ARG A 31 11.63 -1.06 3.85
N MET A 32 10.97 0.08 3.63
CA MET A 32 9.51 0.13 3.55
C MET A 32 9.01 -0.51 2.26
N ILE A 33 9.66 -0.21 1.13
CA ILE A 33 9.39 -0.85 -0.16
C ILE A 33 9.49 -2.36 -0.01
N GLU A 34 10.61 -2.86 0.55
CA GLU A 34 10.83 -4.29 0.77
C GLU A 34 9.70 -4.94 1.59
N ILE A 35 9.29 -4.30 2.69
CA ILE A 35 8.21 -4.82 3.55
C ILE A 35 6.87 -4.83 2.80
N GLN A 36 6.52 -3.76 2.08
CA GLN A 36 5.26 -3.68 1.33
C GLN A 36 5.22 -4.70 0.18
N THR A 37 6.33 -4.91 -0.52
CA THR A 37 6.45 -5.93 -1.57
C THR A 37 6.23 -7.34 -0.98
N GLN A 38 6.92 -7.68 0.12
CA GLN A 38 6.74 -8.99 0.78
C GLN A 38 5.31 -9.21 1.30
N MET A 39 4.67 -8.16 1.84
CA MET A 39 3.28 -8.26 2.28
C MET A 39 2.31 -8.41 1.10
N SER A 40 2.58 -7.75 -0.03
CA SER A 40 1.75 -7.83 -1.23
C SER A 40 1.84 -9.22 -1.86
N GLU A 41 3.05 -9.78 -1.95
CA GLU A 41 3.28 -11.17 -2.33
C GLU A 41 2.47 -12.13 -1.46
N ARG A 42 2.61 -12.00 -0.14
CA ARG A 42 1.88 -12.86 0.78
C ARG A 42 0.36 -12.71 0.65
N ALA A 43 -0.14 -11.51 0.41
CA ALA A 43 -1.56 -11.27 0.20
C ALA A 43 -2.06 -11.96 -1.07
N VAL A 44 -1.32 -11.89 -2.18
CA VAL A 44 -1.67 -12.57 -3.44
C VAL A 44 -1.68 -14.09 -3.28
N GLU A 45 -0.68 -14.66 -2.59
CA GLU A 45 -0.69 -16.10 -2.25
C GLU A 45 -1.95 -16.50 -1.48
N LEU A 46 -2.34 -15.69 -0.50
CA LEU A 46 -3.51 -15.95 0.35
C LEU A 46 -4.84 -15.79 -0.39
N LEU A 47 -4.90 -14.93 -1.41
CA LEU A 47 -6.08 -14.79 -2.27
C LEU A 47 -6.38 -16.06 -3.08
N SER A 48 -5.39 -16.94 -3.27
CA SER A 48 -5.53 -18.20 -4.01
C SER A 48 -6.18 -17.98 -5.38
N LEU A 49 -5.69 -16.96 -6.10
CA LEU A 49 -6.18 -16.61 -7.42
C LEU A 49 -5.92 -17.75 -8.42
N PRO A 50 -6.76 -17.89 -9.46
CA PRO A 50 -6.54 -18.93 -10.46
C PRO A 50 -5.17 -18.78 -11.15
N GLU A 51 -4.46 -19.90 -11.27
CA GLU A 51 -3.17 -19.96 -11.95
C GLU A 51 -3.32 -19.68 -13.46
N ASP A 52 -2.24 -19.21 -14.08
CA ASP A 52 -2.10 -18.98 -15.53
C ASP A 52 -3.13 -18.01 -16.17
N GLN A 53 -3.77 -17.14 -15.38
CA GLN A 53 -4.63 -16.07 -15.92
C GLN A 53 -4.52 -14.73 -15.17
N PRO A 54 -4.57 -13.60 -15.89
CA PRO A 54 -4.73 -12.28 -15.28
C PRO A 54 -6.06 -12.15 -14.54
N CYS A 55 -6.03 -11.54 -13.36
CA CYS A 55 -7.22 -11.13 -12.61
C CYS A 55 -7.37 -9.61 -12.65
N TYR A 56 -8.58 -9.11 -12.41
CA TYR A 56 -8.84 -7.69 -12.21
C TYR A 56 -9.15 -7.42 -10.73
N LEU A 57 -8.29 -6.66 -10.07
CA LEU A 57 -8.25 -6.50 -8.62
C LEU A 57 -8.55 -5.07 -8.19
N LEU A 58 -9.14 -4.92 -7.00
CA LEU A 58 -9.29 -3.63 -6.33
C LEU A 58 -8.30 -3.57 -5.16
N ASP A 59 -7.37 -2.61 -5.21
CA ASP A 59 -6.42 -2.34 -4.13
C ASP A 59 -6.95 -1.21 -3.23
N VAL A 60 -7.38 -1.58 -2.01
CA VAL A 60 -8.02 -0.65 -1.07
C VAL A 60 -6.99 -0.15 -0.05
N GLY A 61 -6.79 1.16 -0.01
CA GLY A 61 -5.68 1.76 0.71
C GLY A 61 -4.37 1.60 -0.07
N CYS A 62 -4.43 1.83 -1.39
CA CYS A 62 -3.30 1.58 -2.30
C CYS A 62 -2.11 2.50 -2.03
N GLY A 63 -2.29 3.58 -1.26
CA GLY A 63 -1.26 4.54 -0.94
C GLY A 63 -0.53 5.03 -2.19
N SER A 64 0.79 4.93 -2.18
CA SER A 64 1.67 5.33 -3.28
C SER A 64 1.76 4.29 -4.40
N GLY A 65 0.96 3.23 -4.37
CA GLY A 65 0.88 2.22 -5.42
C GLY A 65 1.84 1.03 -5.29
N LEU A 66 2.62 0.91 -4.20
CA LEU A 66 3.63 -0.16 -4.06
C LEU A 66 3.04 -1.58 -4.15
N SER A 67 1.85 -1.80 -3.58
CA SER A 67 1.12 -3.06 -3.71
C SER A 67 0.64 -3.28 -5.14
N GLY A 68 0.15 -2.24 -5.79
CA GLY A 68 -0.24 -2.26 -7.20
C GLY A 68 0.90 -2.56 -8.17
N ASP A 69 2.12 -2.07 -7.90
CA ASP A 69 3.31 -2.43 -8.67
C ASP A 69 3.53 -3.94 -8.64
N TYR A 70 3.46 -4.55 -7.45
CA TYR A 70 3.53 -5.99 -7.30
C TYR A 70 2.41 -6.73 -8.05
N LEU A 71 1.15 -6.24 -7.97
CA LEU A 71 0.04 -6.83 -8.72
C LEU A 71 0.29 -6.80 -10.23
N SER A 72 0.89 -5.72 -10.72
CA SER A 72 1.26 -5.56 -12.14
C SER A 72 2.37 -6.53 -12.54
N GLU A 73 3.40 -6.68 -11.70
CA GLU A 73 4.48 -7.65 -11.89
C GLU A 73 3.98 -9.10 -11.86
N ALA A 74 2.99 -9.39 -11.03
CA ALA A 74 2.30 -10.68 -10.98
C ALA A 74 1.34 -10.92 -12.17
N GLY A 75 1.22 -9.97 -13.10
CA GLY A 75 0.41 -10.10 -14.31
C GLY A 75 -1.09 -9.83 -14.10
N HIS A 76 -1.45 -9.13 -13.04
CA HIS A 76 -2.84 -8.73 -12.77
C HIS A 76 -3.09 -7.27 -13.16
N TYR A 77 -4.34 -6.99 -13.51
CA TYR A 77 -4.84 -5.63 -13.68
C TYR A 77 -5.44 -5.16 -12.36
N TRP A 78 -5.33 -3.87 -12.05
CA TRP A 78 -5.88 -3.36 -10.80
C TRP A 78 -6.35 -1.91 -10.90
N VAL A 79 -7.21 -1.52 -9.96
CA VAL A 79 -7.57 -0.14 -9.65
C VAL A 79 -7.27 0.10 -8.18
N GLY A 80 -6.59 1.21 -7.88
CA GLY A 80 -6.29 1.64 -6.52
C GLY A 80 -7.30 2.66 -6.02
N VAL A 81 -7.63 2.58 -4.73
CA VAL A 81 -8.33 3.64 -4.01
C VAL A 81 -7.59 3.98 -2.73
N ASP A 82 -7.42 5.27 -2.45
CA ASP A 82 -6.89 5.76 -1.17
C ASP A 82 -7.62 7.05 -0.77
N ILE A 83 -7.64 7.34 0.54
CA ILE A 83 -8.25 8.56 1.07
C ILE A 83 -7.27 9.75 1.02
N SER A 84 -5.95 9.48 0.98
CA SER A 84 -4.91 10.50 0.96
C SER A 84 -4.59 10.93 -0.46
N THR A 85 -4.94 12.16 -0.83
CA THR A 85 -4.58 12.77 -2.12
C THR A 85 -3.06 12.82 -2.31
N ALA A 86 -2.32 13.16 -1.24
CA ALA A 86 -0.86 13.22 -1.26
C ALA A 86 -0.21 11.87 -1.55
N MET A 87 -0.83 10.75 -1.15
CA MET A 87 -0.36 9.40 -1.49
C MET A 87 -0.65 9.03 -2.94
N LEU A 88 -1.77 9.51 -3.51
CA LEU A 88 -2.13 9.33 -4.91
C LEU A 88 -1.35 10.26 -5.88
N GLY A 89 -0.63 11.24 -5.36
CA GLY A 89 0.09 12.23 -6.16
C GLY A 89 -0.80 13.38 -6.66
N GLU A 90 -1.94 13.62 -5.99
CA GLU A 90 -2.84 14.76 -6.20
C GLU A 90 -2.55 15.94 -5.25
#